data_AF-A0A2A5T3K6-F1
#
_entry.id   AF-A0A2A5T3K6-F1
#
_cell.length_a   1.000
_cell.length_b   1.000
_cell.length_c   1.000
_cell.angle_alpha   90.00
_cell.angle_beta   90.00
_cell.angle_gamma   90.00
#
_symmetry.space_group_name_H-M   'P 1'
#
loop_
_entity.id
_entity.type
_entity.pdbx_description
1 polymer ?
#
loop_
_entity_poly.entity_id
_entity_poly.type
_entity_poly.pdbx_seq_one_letter_code
_entity_poly.pdbx_strand_id
1 'polypeptide(L)' 'MGKTKHKISNWKEYNQALANRILVTFCIDLAALKAWRCLRYHGQRGRGFIFLDTEIETALMVKCIFKILLC' A
#
# COMPACT_ATOMS: atom_id res chain seq x y z
N MET A 1 -28.07 3.68 39.50
CA MET A 1 -27.02 4.71 39.27
C MET A 1 -26.79 4.85 37.77
N GLY A 2 -27.21 5.97 37.18
CA GLY A 2 -27.07 6.21 35.73
C GLY A 2 -25.66 6.67 35.38
N LYS A 3 -25.08 6.12 34.32
CA LYS A 3 -23.73 6.48 33.85
C LYS A 3 -23.72 7.95 33.38
N THR A 4 -22.78 8.74 33.89
CA THR A 4 -22.55 10.12 33.43
C THR A 4 -22.06 10.11 31.98
N LYS A 5 -22.78 10.77 31.09
CA LYS A 5 -22.36 10.95 29.69
C LYS A 5 -21.32 12.06 29.62
N HIS A 6 -20.05 11.69 29.46
CA HIS A 6 -18.97 12.65 29.24
C HIS A 6 -18.91 13.07 27.76
N LYS A 7 -18.75 14.38 27.51
CA LYS A 7 -18.61 14.93 26.15
C LYS A 7 -17.18 14.72 25.66
N ILE A 8 -17.01 13.96 24.58
CA ILE A 8 -15.71 13.75 23.95
C ILE A 8 -15.36 15.00 23.13
N SER A 9 -14.46 15.85 23.65
CA SER A 9 -13.95 17.03 22.95
C SER A 9 -12.75 16.72 22.06
N ASN A 10 -12.05 15.62 22.33
CA ASN A 10 -10.81 15.25 21.64
C ASN A 10 -11.00 14.21 20.51
N TRP A 11 -12.09 14.32 19.74
CA TRP A 11 -12.32 13.36 18.66
C TRP A 11 -11.30 13.51 17.51
N LYS A 12 -10.89 14.76 17.23
CA LYS A 12 -10.00 15.07 16.11
C LYS A 12 -8.59 14.50 16.32
N GLU A 13 -7.98 14.72 17.49
CA GLU A 13 -6.62 14.23 17.75
C GLU A 13 -6.62 12.70 17.92
N TYR A 14 -7.67 12.14 18.52
CA TYR A 14 -7.87 10.68 18.59
C TYR A 14 -7.89 10.05 17.19
N ASN A 15 -8.66 10.60 16.26
CA ASN A 15 -8.71 10.10 14.88
C ASN A 15 -7.37 10.25 14.15
N GLN A 16 -6.67 11.37 14.35
CA GLN A 16 -5.35 11.57 13.73
C GLN A 16 -4.33 10.57 14.28
N ALA A 17 -4.34 10.31 15.59
CA ALA A 17 -3.50 9.28 16.21
C ALA A 17 -3.84 7.86 15.69
N LEU A 18 -5.12 7.56 15.46
CA LEU A 18 -5.54 6.30 14.86
C LEU A 18 -5.06 6.15 13.41
N ALA A 19 -5.18 7.20 12.61
CA ALA A 19 -4.68 7.21 11.23
C ALA A 19 -3.15 7.01 11.20
N ASN A 20 -2.40 7.70 12.05
CA ASN A 20 -0.95 7.55 12.15
C ASN A 20 -0.50 6.16 12.60
N ARG A 21 -1.33 5.43 13.36
CA ARG A 21 -1.04 4.03 13.74
C ARG A 21 -1.20 3.05 12.59
N ILE A 22 -2.02 3.39 11.59
CA ILE A 22 -2.32 2.55 10.42
C ILE A 22 -1.46 2.98 9.21
N LEU A 23 -0.81 4.14 9.29
CA LEU A 23 0.09 4.64 8.25
C LEU A 23 1.36 3.79 8.20
N VAL A 24 1.49 2.98 7.16
CA VAL A 24 2.71 2.20 6.88
C VAL A 24 3.46 2.87 5.73
N THR A 25 4.72 3.23 5.96
CA THR A 25 5.60 3.80 4.94
C THR A 25 6.61 2.74 4.49
N PHE A 26 6.71 2.52 3.18
CA PHE A 26 7.67 1.60 2.57
C PHE A 26 8.86 2.35 1.99
N CYS A 27 10.06 1.92 2.35
CA CYS A 27 11.27 2.28 1.63
C CYS A 27 11.48 1.25 0.52
N ILE A 28 11.15 1.64 -0.71
CA ILE A 28 11.40 0.82 -1.90
C ILE A 28 12.70 1.31 -2.54
N ASP A 29 13.53 0.37 -3.00
CA ASP A 29 14.76 0.69 -3.71
C ASP A 29 14.47 1.55 -4.97
N LEU A 30 15.33 2.53 -5.23
CA LEU A 30 15.09 3.50 -6.31
C LEU A 30 15.20 2.85 -7.70
N ALA A 31 15.96 1.77 -7.85
CA ALA A 31 16.01 0.99 -9.08
C ALA A 31 14.73 0.18 -9.27
N ALA A 32 14.19 -0.43 -8.20
CA ALA A 32 12.88 -1.09 -8.23
C ALA A 32 11.75 -0.10 -8.55
N LEU A 33 11.81 1.12 -8.04
CA LEU A 33 10.84 2.17 -8.36
C LEU A 33 10.93 2.61 -9.83
N LYS A 34 12.15 2.76 -10.37
CA LYS A 34 12.37 3.09 -11.78
C LYS A 34 11.93 1.96 -12.71
N ALA A 35 12.12 0.73 -12.27
CA ALA A 35 11.71 -0.45 -12.98
C ALA A 35 10.17 -0.49 -13.13
N TRP A 36 9.39 0.09 -12.19
CA TRP A 36 7.93 -0.15 -11.96
C TRP A 36 7.02 0.08 -13.17
N ARG A 37 7.59 0.66 -14.23
CA ARG A 37 6.93 0.83 -15.51
C ARG A 37 7.21 -0.37 -16.40
N CYS A 38 6.14 -1.00 -16.84
CA CYS A 38 6.17 -1.99 -17.92
C CYS A 38 7.09 -1.54 -19.06
N LEU A 39 8.09 -2.37 -19.40
CA LEU A 39 9.07 -2.04 -20.43
C LEU A 39 8.45 -1.91 -21.81
N ARG A 40 7.45 -2.73 -22.10
CA ARG A 40 6.80 -2.79 -23.41
C ARG A 40 5.32 -3.06 -23.27
N TYR A 41 4.53 -2.09 -23.69
CA TYR A 41 3.12 -2.32 -23.99
C TYR A 41 3.02 -3.01 -25.35
N HIS A 42 2.62 -4.28 -25.37
CA HIS A 42 2.16 -4.89 -26.60
C HIS A 42 0.71 -4.47 -26.81
N GLY A 43 0.49 -3.48 -27.68
CA GLY A 43 -0.83 -2.92 -28.00
C GLY A 43 -1.82 -3.87 -28.69
N GLN A 44 -1.58 -5.17 -28.63
CA GLN A 44 -2.53 -6.18 -29.08
C GLN A 44 -3.39 -6.65 -27.91
N ARG A 45 -4.69 -6.66 -28.14
CA ARG A 45 -5.70 -7.05 -27.16
C ARG A 45 -5.41 -8.48 -26.64
N GLY A 46 -5.32 -8.63 -25.32
CA GLY A 46 -5.12 -9.93 -24.66
C GLY A 46 -3.66 -10.32 -24.37
N ARG A 47 -2.65 -9.56 -24.82
CA ARG A 47 -1.26 -9.78 -24.41
C ARG A 47 -0.95 -9.03 -23.12
N GLY A 48 -0.34 -9.74 -22.17
CA GLY A 48 0.08 -9.18 -20.89
C GLY A 48 1.23 -8.19 -21.00
N PHE A 49 1.40 -7.38 -19.95
CA PHE A 49 2.53 -6.48 -19.78
C PHE A 49 3.83 -7.25 -19.51
N ILE A 50 4.96 -6.68 -19.91
CA ILE A 50 6.30 -7.21 -19.62
C ILE A 50 6.91 -6.39 -18.50
N PHE A 51 7.17 -7.05 -17.37
CA PHE A 51 7.82 -6.48 -16.19
C PHE A 51 9.22 -7.07 -16.03
N LEU A 52 10.12 -6.35 -15.38
CA LEU A 52 11.41 -6.86 -14.91
C LEU A 52 11.24 -7.78 -13.70
N ASP A 53 12.21 -8.68 -13.52
CA ASP A 53 12.21 -9.61 -12.39
C ASP A 53 12.22 -8.88 -11.04
N THR A 54 12.98 -7.79 -10.93
CA THR A 54 13.05 -6.94 -9.72
C THR A 54 11.69 -6.37 -9.32
N GLU A 55 10.82 -6.08 -10.29
CA GLU A 55 9.45 -5.60 -10.08
C GLU A 55 8.61 -6.67 -9.40
N ILE A 56 8.68 -7.87 -9.99
CA ILE A 56 7.84 -9.00 -9.64
C ILE A 56 8.25 -9.48 -8.26
N GLU A 57 9.55 -9.60 -7.98
CA GLU A 57 10.07 -9.92 -6.66
C GLU A 57 9.66 -8.89 -5.60
N THR A 58 9.75 -7.61 -5.91
CA THR A 58 9.34 -6.53 -4.98
C THR A 58 7.83 -6.59 -4.70
N ALA A 59 7.00 -6.75 -5.74
CA ALA A 59 5.55 -6.88 -5.60
C ALA A 59 5.17 -8.14 -4.80
N LEU A 60 5.85 -9.27 -5.05
CA LEU A 60 5.64 -10.52 -4.31
C LEU A 60 6.07 -10.39 -2.85
N MET A 61 7.18 -9.73 -2.54
CA MET A 61 7.59 -9.47 -1.15
C MET A 61 6.53 -8.66 -0.40
N VAL A 62 6.03 -7.58 -1.00
CA VAL A 62 4.97 -6.75 -0.38
C VAL A 62 3.71 -7.59 -0.16
N LYS A 63 3.32 -8.40 -1.15
CA LYS A 63 2.20 -9.33 -1.03
C LYS A 63 2.40 -10.33 0.10
N CYS A 64 3.58 -10.93 0.23
CA CYS A 64 3.89 -11.91 1.28
C CYS A 64 3.85 -11.29 2.68
N ILE A 65 4.40 -10.08 2.85
CA ILE A 65 4.49 -9.43 4.17
C ILE A 65 3.10 -8.93 4.61
N PHE A 66 2.35 -8.30 3.72
CA PHE A 66 1.07 -7.67 4.06
C PHE A 66 -0.15 -8.55 3.79
N LYS A 67 0.04 -9.71 3.16
CA LYS A 67 -1.04 -10.62 2.74
C LYS A 67 -2.11 -9.90 1.91
N ILE A 68 -1.70 -8.91 1.12
CA ILE A 68 -2.58 -8.14 0.23
C ILE A 68 -2.71 -8.83 -1.14
N LEU A 69 -3.84 -8.62 -1.81
CA LEU A 69 -4.05 -9.14 -3.16
C LEU A 69 -3.37 -8.21 -4.19
N LEU A 70 -2.57 -8.78 -5.10
CA LEU A 70 -2.16 -8.11 -6.33
C LEU A 70 -3.28 -8.34 -7.35
N CYS A 71 -4.07 -7.30 -7.64
CA CYS A 71 -5.11 -7.30 -8.67
C CYS A 71 -4.56 -6.82 -10.01
#